data_AF-A0A1Q7NN80-F1
#
_entry.id   AF-A0A1Q7NN80-F1
#
_cell.length_a   1.000
_cell.length_b   1.000
_cell.length_c   1.000
_cell.angle_alpha   90.00
_cell.angle_beta   90.00
_cell.angle_gamma   90.00
#
_symmetry.space_group_name_H-M   'P 1'
#
loop_
_entity.id
_entity.type
_entity.pdbx_description
1 polymer ?
#
loop_
_entity_poly.entity_id
_entity_poly.type
_entity_poly.pdbx_seq_one_letter_code
_entity_poly.pdbx_strand_id
1 'polypeptide(L)'
;MVQNEEKRYTRLSRKHLLVVAGLIAVIGVVITAYSLFVVQLVGQEYRVPNTGSRNDGYIIQNLSGEQISTWLSWRLVDGTVLHVNVIGADKYPGKLDLIKDVLLSQKAIEVDNSLLHTGLQGTTSTYYVGWAGALAQASKDQTQFYIPDKLDVIESSSASGDITIMMTSEQSGDGYSGSTKSIADPSQHQILKSQIIIYGVDKLSDEQFKTILRHELGHAFGLAHASAPGDLMHATIQTDYPYISQCDINTIKSLYNGKEKSQVTC
;
A
#
# COMPACT_ATOMS: atom_id res chain seq x y z
N MET A 1 41.28 -1.70 60.67
CA MET A 1 40.42 -0.61 60.17
C MET A 1 40.23 -0.66 58.66
N VAL A 2 41.31 -0.74 57.88
CA VAL A 2 41.32 -0.74 56.40
C VAL A 2 40.40 -1.80 55.75
N GLN A 3 40.44 -3.06 56.21
CA GLN A 3 39.57 -4.13 55.67
C GLN A 3 38.05 -3.89 55.85
N ASN A 4 37.67 -3.09 56.85
CA ASN A 4 36.26 -2.82 57.12
C ASN A 4 35.72 -1.70 56.21
N GLU A 5 36.59 -0.78 55.78
CA GLU A 5 36.26 0.27 54.82
C GLU A 5 36.14 -0.27 53.40
N GLU A 6 37.03 -1.17 52.99
CA GLU A 6 37.00 -1.83 51.68
C GLU A 6 35.72 -2.66 51.44
N LYS A 7 35.29 -3.41 52.47
CA LYS A 7 34.01 -4.15 52.47
C LYS A 7 32.80 -3.20 52.43
N ARG A 8 32.91 -2.01 53.02
CA ARG A 8 31.84 -1.00 53.02
C ARG A 8 31.72 -0.33 51.65
N TYR A 9 32.85 -0.01 51.01
CA TYR A 9 32.94 0.55 49.66
C TYR A 9 32.39 -0.40 48.58
N THR A 10 32.79 -1.66 48.60
CA THR A 10 32.27 -2.69 47.68
C THR A 10 30.77 -2.91 47.86
N ARG A 11 30.26 -2.89 49.10
CA ARG A 11 28.83 -3.01 49.39
C ARG A 11 28.03 -1.77 48.97
N LEU A 12 28.58 -0.56 49.12
CA LEU A 12 27.97 0.67 48.60
C LEU A 12 27.92 0.65 47.06
N SER A 13 29.04 0.33 46.42
CA SER A 13 29.14 0.20 44.95
C SER A 13 28.10 -0.77 44.38
N ARG A 14 27.95 -1.96 44.99
CA ARG A 14 26.95 -2.95 44.59
C ARG A 14 25.51 -2.46 44.77
N LYS A 15 25.22 -1.69 45.83
CA LYS A 15 23.90 -1.04 46.02
C LYS A 15 23.63 0.02 44.96
N HIS A 16 24.60 0.87 44.64
CA HIS A 16 24.45 1.87 43.58
C HIS A 16 24.22 1.22 42.20
N LEU A 17 24.97 0.15 41.89
CA LEU A 17 24.75 -0.65 40.68
C LEU A 17 23.34 -1.25 40.59
N LEU A 18 22.81 -1.80 41.69
CA LEU A 18 21.45 -2.33 41.74
C LEU A 18 20.39 -1.23 41.58
N VAL A 19 20.60 -0.04 42.16
CA VAL A 19 19.69 1.11 41.99
C VAL A 19 19.69 1.62 40.55
N VAL A 20 20.87 1.73 39.92
CA VAL A 20 21.00 2.13 38.50
C VAL A 20 20.34 1.09 37.60
N ALA A 21 20.59 -0.21 37.82
CA ALA A 21 19.95 -1.27 37.05
C ALA A 21 18.42 -1.27 37.22
N GLY A 22 17.92 -1.02 38.44
CA GLY A 22 16.49 -0.87 38.69
C GLY A 22 15.87 0.33 37.98
N LEU A 23 16.54 1.49 37.98
CA LEU A 23 16.10 2.67 37.25
C LEU A 23 16.08 2.44 35.73
N ILE A 24 17.11 1.80 35.16
CA ILE A 24 17.15 1.45 33.75
C ILE A 24 15.99 0.50 33.39
N ALA A 25 15.72 -0.50 34.23
CA ALA A 25 14.60 -1.42 34.01
C ALA A 25 13.25 -0.70 34.04
N VAL A 26 13.02 0.20 35.01
CA VAL A 26 11.78 0.98 35.10
C VAL A 26 11.64 1.92 33.89
N ILE A 27 12.71 2.62 33.51
CA ILE A 27 12.72 3.48 32.32
C ILE A 27 12.42 2.66 31.07
N GLY A 28 13.04 1.49 30.92
CA GLY A 28 12.78 0.57 29.81
C GLY A 28 11.31 0.14 29.73
N VAL A 29 10.71 -0.24 30.87
CA VAL A 29 9.29 -0.62 30.94
C VAL A 29 8.38 0.56 30.57
N VAL A 30 8.63 1.75 31.12
CA VAL A 30 7.81 2.94 30.86
C VAL A 30 7.91 3.38 29.40
N ILE A 31 9.12 3.43 28.82
CA ILE A 31 9.33 3.79 27.41
C ILE A 31 8.65 2.78 26.48
N THR A 32 8.78 1.48 26.77
CA THR A 32 8.15 0.44 25.94
C THR A 32 6.63 0.55 26.00
N ALA A 33 6.05 0.63 27.22
CA ALA A 33 4.60 0.77 27.39
C ALA A 33 4.06 2.04 26.71
N TYR A 34 4.77 3.17 26.83
CA TYR A 34 4.41 4.42 26.16
C TYR A 34 4.47 4.28 24.63
N SER A 35 5.53 3.67 24.10
CA SER A 35 5.70 3.49 22.66
C SER A 35 4.59 2.59 22.07
N LEU A 36 4.25 1.50 22.76
CA LEU A 36 3.14 0.63 22.36
C LEU A 36 1.79 1.35 22.38
N PHE A 37 1.55 2.15 23.42
CA PHE A 37 0.33 2.95 23.52
C PHE A 37 0.22 3.98 22.40
N VAL A 38 1.32 4.69 22.09
CA VAL A 38 1.35 5.68 20.99
C VAL A 38 1.11 5.01 19.64
N VAL A 39 1.78 3.89 19.36
CA VAL A 39 1.59 3.13 18.10
C VAL A 39 0.15 2.66 17.95
N GLN A 40 -0.44 2.12 19.01
CA GLN A 40 -1.83 1.68 18.96
C GLN A 40 -2.78 2.86 18.71
N LEU A 41 -2.55 4.00 19.36
CA LEU A 41 -3.38 5.20 19.24
C LEU A 41 -3.27 5.84 17.85
N VAL A 42 -2.06 5.92 17.31
CA VAL A 42 -1.79 6.39 15.94
C VAL A 42 -2.37 5.41 14.92
N GLY A 43 -2.24 4.10 15.14
CA GLY A 43 -2.84 3.09 14.27
C GLY A 43 -4.36 3.22 14.16
N GLN A 44 -5.05 3.51 15.28
CA GLN A 44 -6.50 3.74 15.28
C GLN A 44 -6.92 4.95 14.44
N GLU A 45 -6.08 5.98 14.32
CA GLU A 45 -6.37 7.16 13.48
C GLU A 45 -6.44 6.81 11.98
N TYR A 46 -5.68 5.80 11.55
CA TYR A 46 -5.68 5.35 10.16
C TYR A 46 -6.78 4.36 9.83
N ARG A 47 -7.52 3.88 10.84
CA ARG A 47 -8.63 2.96 10.62
C ARG A 47 -9.72 3.65 9.80
N VAL A 48 -10.03 3.08 8.65
CA VAL A 48 -11.18 3.46 7.83
C VAL A 48 -12.28 2.46 8.14
N PRO A 49 -13.35 2.83 8.88
CA PRO A 49 -14.42 1.90 9.21
C PRO A 49 -14.96 1.26 7.94
N ASN A 50 -15.07 -0.07 7.88
CA ASN A 50 -15.57 -0.77 6.71
C ASN A 50 -16.87 -0.12 6.21
N THR A 51 -16.79 0.47 5.02
CA THR A 51 -17.86 1.26 4.44
C THR A 51 -18.77 0.45 3.51
N GLY A 52 -18.74 -0.88 3.66
CA GLY A 52 -19.44 -1.87 2.84
C GLY A 52 -18.51 -2.59 1.87
N SER A 53 -18.96 -3.78 1.45
CA SER A 53 -18.30 -4.63 0.46
C SER A 53 -18.19 -3.91 -0.89
N ARG A 54 -16.97 -3.78 -1.42
CA ARG A 54 -16.72 -3.18 -2.74
C ARG A 54 -16.21 -4.26 -3.69
N ASN A 55 -16.95 -4.46 -4.78
CA ASN A 55 -16.54 -5.34 -5.87
C ASN A 55 -15.79 -4.50 -6.91
N ASP A 56 -14.70 -5.04 -7.42
CA ASP A 56 -13.94 -4.48 -8.52
C ASP A 56 -14.09 -5.35 -9.78
N GLY A 57 -13.72 -4.77 -10.92
CA GLY A 57 -13.58 -5.50 -12.17
C GLY A 57 -12.16 -5.38 -12.71
N TYR A 58 -11.45 -6.50 -12.84
CA TYR A 58 -10.10 -6.51 -13.41
C TYR A 58 -10.05 -7.32 -14.70
N ILE A 59 -9.59 -6.70 -15.80
CA ILE A 59 -9.49 -7.34 -17.11
C ILE A 59 -8.17 -6.98 -17.79
N ILE A 60 -7.46 -7.98 -18.29
CA ILE A 60 -6.28 -7.82 -19.12
C ILE A 60 -6.61 -8.29 -20.54
N GLN A 61 -6.26 -7.49 -21.55
CA GLN A 61 -6.47 -7.83 -22.96
C GLN A 61 -5.22 -7.59 -23.82
N ASN A 62 -5.10 -8.34 -24.91
CA ASN A 62 -4.14 -8.05 -25.98
C ASN A 62 -4.68 -6.98 -26.95
N LEU A 63 -3.90 -6.60 -27.96
CA LEU A 63 -4.31 -5.63 -29.00
C LEU A 63 -5.48 -6.11 -29.88
N SER A 64 -5.75 -7.42 -29.89
CA SER A 64 -6.90 -8.03 -30.57
C SER A 64 -8.16 -8.09 -29.69
N GLY A 65 -8.06 -7.66 -28.41
CA GLY A 65 -9.16 -7.63 -27.46
C GLY A 65 -9.43 -8.95 -26.73
N GLU A 66 -8.58 -9.97 -26.91
CA GLU A 66 -8.73 -11.26 -26.23
C GLU A 66 -8.35 -11.15 -24.75
N GLN A 67 -9.18 -11.69 -23.86
CA GLN A 67 -8.88 -11.75 -22.43
C GLN A 67 -7.75 -12.75 -22.15
N ILE A 68 -6.81 -12.39 -21.30
CA ILE A 68 -5.65 -13.22 -20.94
C ILE A 68 -5.47 -13.28 -19.42
N SER A 69 -5.12 -14.46 -18.90
CA SER A 69 -4.73 -14.64 -17.49
C SER A 69 -3.21 -14.73 -17.42
N THR A 70 -2.55 -13.66 -16.99
CA THR A 70 -1.08 -13.61 -16.94
C THR A 70 -0.59 -12.58 -15.91
N TRP A 71 0.65 -12.74 -15.50
CA TRP A 71 1.42 -11.85 -14.63
C TRP A 71 2.14 -10.83 -15.52
N LEU A 72 1.68 -9.59 -15.51
CA LEU A 72 2.25 -8.56 -16.38
C LEU A 72 2.85 -7.45 -15.54
N SER A 73 4.01 -6.96 -15.98
CA SER A 73 4.65 -5.79 -15.39
C SER A 73 4.90 -4.75 -16.47
N TRP A 74 5.15 -3.53 -16.04
CA TRP A 74 5.68 -2.52 -16.93
C TRP A 74 7.13 -2.86 -17.31
N ARG A 75 7.47 -2.79 -18.60
CA ARG A 75 8.85 -2.99 -19.10
C ARG A 75 9.44 -1.63 -19.47
N LEU A 76 9.83 -0.88 -18.45
CA LEU A 76 10.35 0.48 -18.62
C LEU A 76 11.88 0.52 -18.52
N VAL A 77 12.48 1.50 -19.17
CA VAL A 77 13.87 1.87 -18.94
C VAL A 77 14.02 2.51 -17.56
N ASP A 78 15.12 2.23 -16.88
CA ASP A 78 15.43 2.78 -15.56
C ASP A 78 15.33 4.32 -15.55
N GLY A 79 14.64 4.84 -14.53
CA GLY A 79 14.41 6.26 -14.34
C GLY A 79 13.34 6.88 -15.24
N THR A 80 12.63 6.09 -16.06
CA THR A 80 11.42 6.53 -16.77
C THR A 80 10.36 6.99 -15.78
N VAL A 81 9.72 8.13 -16.06
CA VAL A 81 8.54 8.57 -15.32
C VAL A 81 7.31 7.90 -15.92
N LEU A 82 6.53 7.21 -15.10
CA LEU A 82 5.24 6.66 -15.51
C LEU A 82 4.17 7.74 -15.36
N HIS A 83 3.54 8.11 -16.47
CA HIS A 83 2.59 9.22 -16.48
C HIS A 83 1.17 8.76 -16.17
N VAL A 84 0.57 9.28 -15.10
CA VAL A 84 -0.83 9.00 -14.75
C VAL A 84 -1.71 10.18 -15.14
N ASN A 85 -2.58 9.98 -16.11
CA ASN A 85 -3.46 11.02 -16.63
C ASN A 85 -4.86 10.92 -16.04
N VAL A 86 -5.37 12.04 -15.55
CA VAL A 86 -6.75 12.15 -15.06
C VAL A 86 -7.60 12.84 -16.12
N ILE A 87 -8.58 12.13 -16.65
CA ILE A 87 -9.52 12.67 -17.65
C ILE A 87 -10.74 13.24 -16.94
N GLY A 88 -11.07 14.49 -17.26
CA GLY A 88 -12.30 15.14 -16.78
C GLY A 88 -12.26 15.46 -15.29
N ALA A 89 -11.07 15.77 -14.75
CA ALA A 89 -10.90 16.15 -13.35
C ALA A 89 -11.75 17.37 -12.95
N ASP A 90 -12.01 18.27 -13.89
CA ASP A 90 -12.86 19.46 -13.76
C ASP A 90 -14.32 19.12 -13.39
N LYS A 91 -14.80 17.94 -13.77
CA LYS A 91 -16.17 17.48 -13.46
C LYS A 91 -16.35 17.02 -12.02
N TYR A 92 -15.26 16.71 -11.32
CA TYR A 92 -15.29 16.16 -9.96
C TYR A 92 -14.35 16.95 -9.04
N PRO A 93 -14.75 18.16 -8.60
CA PRO A 93 -13.93 19.01 -7.75
C PRO A 93 -13.40 18.29 -6.51
N GLY A 94 -12.12 18.50 -6.18
CA GLY A 94 -11.44 17.90 -5.03
C GLY A 94 -10.94 16.47 -5.25
N LYS A 95 -11.45 15.71 -6.24
CA LYS A 95 -11.00 14.32 -6.47
C LYS A 95 -9.57 14.22 -6.98
N LEU A 96 -9.09 15.24 -7.69
CA LEU A 96 -7.68 15.32 -8.11
C LEU A 96 -6.70 15.26 -6.93
N ASP A 97 -7.00 15.96 -5.84
CA ASP A 97 -6.12 15.96 -4.66
C ASP A 97 -6.12 14.58 -3.98
N LEU A 98 -7.26 13.90 -3.95
CA LEU A 98 -7.34 12.52 -3.48
C LEU A 98 -6.56 11.56 -4.37
N ILE A 99 -6.60 11.74 -5.69
CA ILE A 99 -5.80 10.95 -6.64
C ILE A 99 -4.31 11.17 -6.37
N LYS A 100 -3.87 12.42 -6.18
CA LYS A 100 -2.48 12.75 -5.83
C LYS A 100 -2.08 12.14 -4.48
N ASP A 101 -2.95 12.14 -3.48
CA ASP A 101 -2.70 11.49 -2.19
C ASP A 101 -2.48 9.97 -2.34
N VAL A 102 -3.36 9.29 -3.08
CA VAL A 102 -3.26 7.84 -3.30
C VAL A 102 -2.08 7.46 -4.21
N LEU A 103 -1.74 8.29 -5.20
CA LEU A 103 -0.66 7.97 -6.13
C LEU A 103 0.71 8.42 -5.62
N LEU A 104 0.85 9.68 -5.22
CA LEU A 104 2.14 10.35 -5.02
C LEU A 104 2.61 10.37 -3.56
N SER A 105 1.75 10.03 -2.59
CA SER A 105 2.15 10.00 -1.19
C SER A 105 3.22 8.94 -0.94
N GLN A 106 4.32 9.37 -0.31
CA GLN A 106 5.40 8.50 0.17
C GLN A 106 5.22 8.08 1.64
N LYS A 107 4.11 8.47 2.27
CA LYS A 107 3.89 8.26 3.69
C LYS A 107 3.74 6.77 4.00
N ALA A 108 4.61 6.27 4.88
CA ALA A 108 4.46 4.98 5.54
C ALA A 108 3.71 5.17 6.87
N ILE A 109 2.93 4.17 7.25
CA ILE A 109 2.21 4.11 8.53
C ILE A 109 2.48 2.75 9.19
N GLU A 110 2.51 2.75 10.52
CA GLU A 110 2.64 1.54 11.33
C GLU A 110 1.29 1.22 11.96
N VAL A 111 0.81 0.00 11.75
CA VAL A 111 -0.43 -0.49 12.35
C VAL A 111 -0.10 -1.64 13.28
N ASP A 112 -0.57 -1.58 14.52
CA ASP A 112 -0.39 -2.66 15.49
C ASP A 112 -1.14 -3.92 15.02
N ASN A 113 -0.46 -5.07 15.03
CA ASN A 113 -0.96 -6.33 14.52
C ASN A 113 -2.15 -6.88 15.32
N SER A 114 -2.36 -6.43 16.56
CA SER A 114 -3.57 -6.73 17.32
C SER A 114 -4.81 -6.07 16.72
N LEU A 115 -4.66 -4.92 16.04
CA LEU A 115 -5.74 -4.23 15.33
C LEU A 115 -6.07 -4.88 13.98
N LEU A 116 -5.12 -5.63 13.43
CA LEU A 116 -5.24 -6.37 12.17
C LEU A 116 -5.71 -7.82 12.38
N HIS A 117 -5.77 -8.28 13.64
CA HIS A 117 -6.01 -9.68 14.00
C HIS A 117 -4.98 -10.68 13.43
N THR A 118 -3.76 -10.21 13.12
CA THR A 118 -2.70 -11.00 12.48
C THR A 118 -1.51 -11.30 13.40
N GLY A 119 -1.48 -10.76 14.63
CA GLY A 119 -0.34 -10.97 15.51
C GLY A 119 -0.54 -10.51 16.96
N LEU A 120 0.53 -10.63 17.74
CA LEU A 120 0.56 -10.22 19.14
C LEU A 120 0.59 -8.70 19.28
N GLN A 121 -0.07 -8.19 20.32
CA GLN A 121 -0.05 -6.77 20.67
C GLN A 121 1.39 -6.28 20.85
N GLY A 122 1.69 -5.12 20.25
CA GLY A 122 3.01 -4.52 20.28
C GLY A 122 3.99 -5.03 19.22
N THR A 123 3.51 -5.81 18.27
CA THR A 123 4.15 -5.96 16.96
C THR A 123 3.40 -5.14 15.93
N THR A 124 4.10 -4.53 14.98
CA THR A 124 3.50 -3.69 13.95
C THR A 124 3.70 -4.27 12.56
N SER A 125 2.82 -3.85 11.64
CA SER A 125 2.98 -4.01 10.21
C SER A 125 3.03 -2.64 9.56
N THR A 126 3.98 -2.46 8.65
CA THR A 126 4.12 -1.25 7.85
C THR A 126 3.19 -1.28 6.65
N TYR A 127 2.47 -0.19 6.44
CA TYR A 127 1.63 0.06 5.27
C TYR A 127 2.01 1.38 4.59
N TYR A 128 1.59 1.56 3.34
CA TYR A 128 1.83 2.79 2.60
C TYR A 128 0.52 3.44 2.16
N VAL A 129 0.43 4.76 2.39
CA VAL A 129 -0.75 5.57 2.04
C VAL A 129 -0.89 5.69 0.53
N GLY A 130 0.23 5.81 -0.19
CA GLY A 130 0.23 5.93 -1.64
C GLY A 130 1.26 5.05 -2.33
N TRP A 131 1.03 4.84 -3.63
CA TRP A 131 1.82 3.94 -4.45
C TRP A 131 3.26 4.40 -4.67
N ALA A 132 3.54 5.71 -4.71
CA ALA A 132 4.90 6.22 -4.78
C ALA A 132 5.77 5.71 -3.61
N GLY A 133 5.23 5.72 -2.38
CA GLY A 133 5.93 5.18 -1.21
C GLY A 133 6.16 3.67 -1.30
N ALA A 134 5.12 2.93 -1.69
CA ALA A 134 5.19 1.48 -1.83
C ALA A 134 6.17 1.03 -2.93
N LEU A 135 6.14 1.68 -4.09
CA LEU A 135 7.03 1.38 -5.21
C LEU A 135 8.46 1.82 -4.94
N ALA A 136 8.67 2.95 -4.26
CA ALA A 136 10.00 3.34 -3.79
C ALA A 136 10.56 2.32 -2.79
N GLN A 137 9.72 1.79 -1.88
CA GLN A 137 10.13 0.72 -0.97
C GLN A 137 10.43 -0.59 -1.73
N ALA A 138 9.64 -0.93 -2.74
CA ALA A 138 9.85 -2.11 -3.58
C ALA A 138 11.18 -2.03 -4.34
N SER A 139 11.51 -0.85 -4.86
CA SER A 139 12.68 -0.57 -5.70
C SER A 139 14.01 -0.53 -4.95
N LYS A 140 13.99 -0.60 -3.61
CA LYS A 140 15.22 -0.75 -2.80
C LYS A 140 15.92 -2.08 -3.06
N ASP A 141 15.18 -3.10 -3.48
CA ASP A 141 15.74 -4.40 -3.83
C ASP A 141 16.02 -4.43 -5.34
N GLN A 142 17.19 -4.93 -5.72
CA GLN A 142 17.50 -5.14 -7.12
C GLN A 142 16.59 -6.24 -7.68
N THR A 143 15.87 -5.92 -8.75
CA THR A 143 15.01 -6.85 -9.49
C THR A 143 15.47 -6.93 -10.95
N GLN A 144 15.01 -7.95 -11.67
CA GLN A 144 15.34 -8.14 -13.09
C GLN A 144 14.88 -6.98 -13.97
N PHE A 145 13.72 -6.39 -13.65
CA PHE A 145 13.09 -5.33 -14.42
C PHE A 145 12.88 -4.10 -13.54
N TYR A 146 13.03 -2.90 -14.12
CA TYR A 146 12.82 -1.66 -13.38
C TYR A 146 11.40 -1.55 -12.84
N ILE A 147 11.27 -1.33 -11.54
CA ILE A 147 10.00 -1.02 -10.87
C ILE A 147 9.74 0.50 -11.04
N PRO A 148 8.57 0.92 -11.54
CA PRO A 148 8.28 2.34 -11.79
C PRO A 148 8.10 3.12 -10.49
N ASP A 149 9.18 3.63 -9.91
CA ASP A 149 9.17 4.42 -8.68
C ASP A 149 9.08 5.94 -8.91
N LYS A 150 9.14 6.37 -10.18
CA LYS A 150 8.90 7.76 -10.58
C LYS A 150 7.54 7.89 -11.23
N LEU A 151 6.64 8.59 -10.54
CA LEU A 151 5.26 8.81 -10.95
C LEU A 151 4.99 10.31 -11.05
N ASP A 152 4.16 10.70 -12.01
CA ASP A 152 3.53 12.01 -12.00
C ASP A 152 2.03 11.92 -12.29
N VAL A 153 1.33 13.02 -12.03
CA VAL A 153 -0.08 13.20 -12.38
C VAL A 153 -0.17 14.33 -13.39
N ILE A 154 -0.76 14.03 -14.54
CA ILE A 154 -1.12 15.01 -15.56
C ILE A 154 -2.64 15.07 -15.72
N GLU A 155 -3.13 16.21 -16.19
CA GLU A 155 -4.55 16.44 -16.45
C GLU A 155 -4.72 16.83 -17.91
N SER A 156 -5.49 16.04 -18.64
CA SER A 156 -5.78 16.32 -20.03
C SER A 156 -7.11 15.70 -20.45
N SER A 157 -7.73 16.28 -21.48
CA SER A 157 -8.95 15.73 -22.08
C SER A 157 -8.68 14.56 -23.04
N SER A 158 -7.42 14.34 -23.41
CA SER A 158 -6.98 13.20 -24.22
C SER A 158 -6.58 12.01 -23.33
N ALA A 159 -6.62 10.79 -23.87
CA ALA A 159 -6.05 9.60 -23.22
C ALA A 159 -4.51 9.56 -23.31
N SER A 160 -3.86 10.70 -23.10
CA SER A 160 -2.41 10.83 -23.09
C SER A 160 -1.89 10.50 -21.70
N GLY A 161 -1.25 9.35 -21.53
CA GLY A 161 -0.68 8.88 -20.27
C GLY A 161 -0.50 7.36 -20.32
N ASP A 162 0.33 6.79 -19.46
CA ASP A 162 0.55 5.35 -19.37
C ASP A 162 -0.59 4.66 -18.63
N ILE A 163 -1.00 5.28 -17.52
CA ILE A 163 -2.24 4.94 -16.82
C ILE A 163 -3.21 6.10 -17.00
N THR A 164 -4.46 5.80 -17.33
CA THR A 164 -5.53 6.79 -17.43
C THR A 164 -6.57 6.53 -16.37
N ILE A 165 -6.92 7.54 -15.56
CA ILE A 165 -7.99 7.49 -14.57
C ILE A 165 -9.19 8.27 -15.10
N MET A 166 -10.34 7.61 -15.13
CA MET A 166 -11.64 8.18 -15.46
C MET A 166 -12.60 8.01 -14.29
N MET A 167 -13.49 8.98 -14.14
CA MET A 167 -14.51 9.00 -13.10
C MET A 167 -15.88 9.13 -13.77
N THR A 168 -16.88 8.43 -13.24
CA THR A 168 -18.27 8.55 -13.68
C THR A 168 -19.24 8.53 -12.51
N SER A 169 -20.36 9.23 -12.65
CA SER A 169 -21.49 9.17 -11.70
C SER A 169 -22.40 7.97 -11.97
N GLU A 170 -22.25 7.32 -13.12
CA GLU A 170 -22.98 6.11 -13.50
C GLU A 170 -22.54 4.90 -12.68
N GLN A 171 -23.46 3.97 -12.46
CA GLN A 171 -23.14 2.67 -11.87
C GLN A 171 -22.66 1.71 -12.95
N SER A 172 -21.73 0.83 -12.61
CA SER A 172 -21.37 -0.28 -13.49
C SER A 172 -22.56 -1.21 -13.68
N GLY A 173 -22.81 -1.64 -14.93
CA GLY A 173 -23.84 -2.64 -15.24
C GLY A 173 -23.58 -4.00 -14.57
N ASP A 174 -22.33 -4.29 -14.24
CA ASP A 174 -21.89 -5.53 -13.58
C ASP A 174 -21.74 -5.36 -12.04
N GLY A 175 -22.08 -4.18 -11.50
CA GLY A 175 -22.06 -3.91 -10.06
C GLY A 175 -20.69 -3.53 -9.48
N TYR A 176 -19.69 -3.29 -10.32
CA TYR A 176 -18.36 -2.85 -9.90
C TYR A 176 -18.34 -1.40 -9.37
N SER A 177 -17.54 -1.16 -8.34
CA SER A 177 -17.25 0.18 -7.79
C SER A 177 -16.02 0.83 -8.46
N GLY A 178 -15.10 0.01 -8.94
CA GLY A 178 -13.95 0.40 -9.76
C GLY A 178 -13.67 -0.69 -10.80
N SER A 179 -12.99 -0.33 -11.87
CA SER A 179 -12.44 -1.32 -12.78
C SER A 179 -11.11 -0.88 -13.36
N THR A 180 -10.25 -1.86 -13.61
CA THR A 180 -8.97 -1.67 -14.28
C THR A 180 -8.90 -2.55 -15.51
N LYS A 181 -8.65 -1.91 -16.64
CA LYS A 181 -8.43 -2.56 -17.93
C LYS A 181 -7.02 -2.27 -18.42
N SER A 182 -6.22 -3.32 -18.60
CA SER A 182 -4.86 -3.20 -19.12
C SER A 182 -4.75 -3.77 -20.54
N ILE A 183 -4.07 -3.03 -21.41
CA ILE A 183 -3.62 -3.50 -22.72
C ILE A 183 -2.20 -4.00 -22.56
N ALA A 184 -1.95 -5.21 -23.02
CA ALA A 184 -0.66 -5.87 -22.85
C ALA A 184 -0.15 -6.48 -24.14
N ASP A 185 1.17 -6.63 -24.21
CA ASP A 185 1.82 -7.50 -25.18
C ASP A 185 2.16 -8.83 -24.48
N PRO A 186 1.42 -9.90 -24.79
CA PRO A 186 1.60 -11.20 -24.13
C PRO A 186 2.93 -11.86 -24.51
N SER A 187 3.53 -11.52 -25.66
CA SER A 187 4.80 -12.12 -26.08
C SER A 187 5.97 -11.66 -25.22
N GLN A 188 5.91 -10.42 -24.73
CA GLN A 188 6.92 -9.79 -23.88
C GLN A 188 6.51 -9.75 -22.40
N HIS A 189 5.33 -10.28 -22.06
CA HIS A 189 4.73 -10.21 -20.73
C HIS A 189 4.73 -8.78 -20.16
N GLN A 190 4.34 -7.81 -20.99
CA GLN A 190 4.42 -6.39 -20.65
C GLN A 190 3.08 -5.67 -20.71
N ILE A 191 2.84 -4.79 -19.74
CA ILE A 191 1.76 -3.80 -19.80
C ILE A 191 2.19 -2.68 -20.75
N LEU A 192 1.30 -2.30 -21.67
CA LEU A 192 1.50 -1.21 -22.61
C LEU A 192 0.72 0.04 -22.20
N LYS A 193 -0.52 -0.14 -21.72
CA LYS A 193 -1.41 0.90 -21.21
C LYS A 193 -2.35 0.33 -20.17
N SER A 194 -2.78 1.16 -19.22
CA SER A 194 -3.84 0.81 -18.29
C SER A 194 -4.89 1.91 -18.19
N GLN A 195 -6.14 1.53 -18.01
CA GLN A 195 -7.27 2.41 -17.83
C GLN A 195 -8.02 2.00 -16.57
N ILE A 196 -8.21 2.97 -15.69
CA ILE A 196 -8.99 2.84 -14.46
C ILE A 196 -10.29 3.63 -14.64
N ILE A 197 -11.41 3.03 -14.29
CA ILE A 197 -12.71 3.71 -14.20
C ILE A 197 -13.23 3.57 -12.77
N ILE A 198 -13.54 4.70 -12.13
CA ILE A 198 -14.23 4.72 -10.84
C ILE A 198 -15.70 5.05 -11.08
N TYR A 199 -16.61 4.19 -10.61
CA TYR A 199 -18.05 4.29 -10.84
C TYR A 199 -18.78 4.91 -9.64
N GLY A 200 -19.93 5.55 -9.91
CA GLY A 200 -20.82 6.10 -8.89
C GLY A 200 -20.16 7.16 -8.00
N VAL A 201 -19.21 7.94 -8.52
CA VAL A 201 -18.31 8.82 -7.74
C VAL A 201 -19.07 9.79 -6.82
N ASP A 202 -20.21 10.32 -7.26
CA ASP A 202 -21.02 11.26 -6.48
C ASP A 202 -21.60 10.67 -5.19
N LYS A 203 -21.62 9.33 -5.07
CA LYS A 203 -22.13 8.60 -3.91
C LYS A 203 -21.01 8.08 -3.01
N LEU A 204 -19.75 8.28 -3.38
CA LEU A 204 -18.60 7.81 -2.62
C LEU A 204 -18.13 8.88 -1.64
N SER A 205 -17.88 8.47 -0.40
CA SER A 205 -17.04 9.26 0.50
C SER A 205 -15.62 9.36 -0.05
N ASP A 206 -14.84 10.33 0.44
CA ASP A 206 -13.45 10.48 0.01
C ASP A 206 -12.61 9.24 0.35
N GLU A 207 -12.83 8.64 1.51
CA GLU A 207 -12.12 7.41 1.89
C GLU A 207 -12.56 6.19 1.06
N GLN A 208 -13.83 6.11 0.66
CA GLN A 208 -14.30 5.09 -0.29
C GLN A 208 -13.62 5.26 -1.65
N PHE A 209 -13.60 6.48 -2.16
CA PHE A 209 -12.93 6.81 -3.41
C PHE A 209 -11.44 6.44 -3.36
N LYS A 210 -10.73 6.85 -2.31
CA LYS A 210 -9.30 6.54 -2.12
C LYS A 210 -9.06 5.03 -2.05
N THR A 211 -9.90 4.30 -1.32
CA THR A 211 -9.80 2.85 -1.17
C THR A 211 -9.91 2.13 -2.51
N ILE A 212 -10.96 2.44 -3.29
CA ILE A 212 -11.17 1.84 -4.61
C ILE A 212 -10.01 2.21 -5.52
N LEU A 213 -9.63 3.48 -5.60
CA LEU A 213 -8.54 3.92 -6.46
C LEU A 213 -7.21 3.26 -6.11
N ARG A 214 -6.90 3.07 -4.82
CA ARG A 214 -5.66 2.43 -4.38
C ARG A 214 -5.60 0.97 -4.84
N HIS A 215 -6.74 0.26 -4.78
CA HIS A 215 -6.89 -1.10 -5.29
C HIS A 215 -6.71 -1.15 -6.81
N GLU A 216 -7.45 -0.32 -7.56
CA GLU A 216 -7.36 -0.27 -9.03
C GLU A 216 -5.95 0.10 -9.52
N LEU A 217 -5.25 0.97 -8.80
CA LEU A 217 -3.85 1.27 -9.10
C LEU A 217 -2.95 0.03 -8.90
N GLY A 218 -3.23 -0.83 -7.92
CA GLY A 218 -2.51 -2.09 -7.77
C GLY A 218 -2.63 -2.98 -9.01
N HIS A 219 -3.84 -3.10 -9.56
CA HIS A 219 -4.07 -3.74 -10.85
C HIS A 219 -3.32 -3.06 -12.00
N ALA A 220 -3.33 -1.72 -12.05
CA ALA A 220 -2.62 -0.96 -13.08
C ALA A 220 -1.09 -1.14 -12.98
N PHE A 221 -0.55 -1.43 -11.79
CA PHE A 221 0.86 -1.79 -11.60
C PHE A 221 1.17 -3.28 -11.83
N GLY A 222 0.15 -4.08 -12.12
CA GLY A 222 0.28 -5.49 -12.51
C GLY A 222 -0.07 -6.51 -11.43
N LEU A 223 -0.57 -6.08 -10.26
CA LEU A 223 -1.00 -7.01 -9.22
C LEU A 223 -2.33 -7.69 -9.59
N ALA A 224 -2.40 -8.99 -9.36
CA ALA A 224 -3.67 -9.71 -9.34
C ALA A 224 -4.29 -9.64 -7.94
N HIS A 225 -5.49 -10.20 -7.78
CA HIS A 225 -6.12 -10.26 -6.46
C HIS A 225 -5.31 -11.07 -5.45
N ALA A 226 -5.28 -10.58 -4.22
CA ALA A 226 -4.73 -11.27 -3.06
C ALA A 226 -5.69 -12.35 -2.54
N SER A 227 -5.12 -13.45 -2.04
CA SER A 227 -5.88 -14.50 -1.35
C SER A 227 -6.33 -14.13 0.06
N ALA A 228 -5.66 -13.18 0.71
CA ALA A 228 -5.96 -12.77 2.08
C ALA A 228 -7.16 -11.79 2.12
N PRO A 229 -8.28 -12.13 2.81
CA PRO A 229 -9.46 -11.28 2.87
C PRO A 229 -9.25 -9.89 3.50
N GLY A 230 -8.22 -9.74 4.32
CA GLY A 230 -7.86 -8.49 5.00
C GLY A 230 -6.91 -7.59 4.20
N ASP A 231 -6.48 -8.01 3.02
CA ASP A 231 -5.57 -7.26 2.17
C ASP A 231 -6.32 -6.30 1.24
N LEU A 232 -5.67 -5.17 0.91
CA LEU A 232 -6.23 -4.18 -0.01
C LEU A 232 -6.57 -4.79 -1.37
N MET A 233 -5.72 -5.68 -1.88
CA MET A 233 -5.85 -6.28 -3.20
C MET A 233 -6.80 -7.50 -3.22
N HIS A 234 -7.56 -7.77 -2.16
CA HIS A 234 -8.59 -8.82 -2.21
C HIS A 234 -9.73 -8.41 -3.16
N ALA A 235 -10.29 -9.36 -3.92
CA ALA A 235 -11.36 -9.16 -4.92
C ALA A 235 -12.65 -8.53 -4.36
N THR A 236 -12.74 -8.45 -3.04
CA THR A 236 -13.81 -7.77 -2.34
C THR A 236 -13.21 -7.07 -1.14
N ILE A 237 -13.14 -5.74 -1.20
CA ILE A 237 -12.45 -4.95 -0.17
C ILE A 237 -13.33 -4.87 1.08
N GLN A 238 -12.85 -5.46 2.17
CA GLN A 238 -13.54 -5.50 3.47
C GLN A 238 -12.65 -5.09 4.65
N THR A 239 -11.42 -4.67 4.37
CA THR A 239 -10.44 -4.30 5.39
C THR A 239 -10.74 -2.92 5.97
N ASP A 240 -10.46 -2.78 7.27
CA ASP A 240 -10.49 -1.50 7.98
C ASP A 240 -9.19 -0.69 7.79
N TYR A 241 -8.20 -1.27 7.13
CA TYR A 241 -6.91 -0.65 6.82
C TYR A 241 -6.61 -0.79 5.32
N PRO A 242 -7.33 -0.05 4.45
CA PRO A 242 -7.25 -0.18 2.99
C PRO A 242 -5.99 0.50 2.42
N TYR A 243 -4.82 0.14 2.92
CA TYR A 243 -3.51 0.68 2.52
C TYR A 243 -2.64 -0.41 1.91
N ILE A 244 -1.59 -0.02 1.19
CA ILE A 244 -0.72 -0.98 0.49
C ILE A 244 0.12 -1.73 1.52
N SER A 245 0.00 -3.06 1.53
CA SER A 245 0.59 -3.92 2.54
C SER A 245 2.01 -4.35 2.15
N GLN A 246 2.73 -4.97 3.10
CA GLN A 246 4.01 -5.61 2.77
C GLN A 246 3.83 -6.80 1.81
N CYS A 247 2.65 -7.45 1.79
CA CYS A 247 2.37 -8.53 0.84
C CYS A 247 2.33 -7.98 -0.60
N ASP A 248 1.67 -6.85 -0.81
CA ASP A 248 1.62 -6.17 -2.11
C ASP A 248 3.02 -5.83 -2.61
N ILE A 249 3.84 -5.24 -1.74
CA ILE A 249 5.23 -4.87 -2.06
C ILE A 249 6.07 -6.10 -2.44
N ASN A 250 5.96 -7.19 -1.68
CA ASN A 250 6.68 -8.43 -1.98
C ASN A 250 6.24 -9.06 -3.31
N THR A 251 4.98 -8.84 -3.67
CA THR A 251 4.40 -9.31 -4.91
C THR A 251 4.87 -8.47 -6.09
N ILE A 252 4.91 -7.14 -5.97
CA ILE A 252 5.57 -6.26 -6.94
C ILE A 252 7.01 -6.71 -7.13
N LYS A 253 7.80 -6.86 -6.06
CA LYS A 253 9.19 -7.33 -6.17
C LYS A 253 9.30 -8.66 -6.92
N SER A 254 8.42 -9.61 -6.62
CA SER A 254 8.39 -10.92 -7.28
C SER A 254 8.05 -10.80 -8.77
N LEU A 255 7.04 -10.01 -9.12
CA LEU A 255 6.59 -9.75 -10.48
C LEU A 255 7.71 -9.13 -11.33
N TYR A 256 8.38 -8.10 -10.81
CA TYR A 256 9.49 -7.42 -11.48
C TYR A 256 10.81 -8.18 -11.40
N ASN A 257 10.87 -9.27 -10.64
CA ASN A 257 11.97 -10.24 -10.70
C ASN A 257 11.68 -11.42 -11.64
N GLY A 258 10.69 -11.28 -12.53
CA GLY A 258 10.38 -12.28 -13.57
C GLY A 258 9.61 -13.50 -13.07
N LYS A 259 8.98 -13.46 -11.88
CA LYS A 259 8.16 -14.57 -11.43
C LYS A 259 6.81 -14.61 -12.15
N GLU A 260 6.41 -15.84 -12.44
CA GLU A 260 5.28 -16.17 -13.29
C GLU A 260 4.10 -16.71 -12.48
N LYS A 261 3.41 -15.86 -11.71
CA LYS A 261 2.25 -16.28 -10.89
C LYS A 261 1.04 -15.40 -11.11
N SER A 262 -0.08 -16.01 -11.51
CA SER A 262 -1.38 -15.35 -11.74
C SER A 262 -2.18 -15.09 -10.47
N GLN A 263 -1.71 -15.57 -9.31
CA GLN A 263 -2.33 -15.32 -8.01
C GLN A 263 -1.31 -14.80 -7.01
N VAL A 264 -1.75 -13.82 -6.23
CA VAL A 264 -0.98 -13.24 -5.13
C VAL A 264 -1.27 -14.01 -3.86
N THR A 265 -0.31 -14.83 -3.42
CA THR A 265 -0.45 -15.55 -2.14
C THR A 265 0.01 -14.66 -0.99
N CYS A 266 -0.98 -14.07 -0.34
CA CYS A 266 -0.95 -13.55 1.01
C CYS A 266 -1.75 -14.54 1.90
#